data_AF-A0A0P0VPP3-F1
#
_entry.id   AF-A0A0P0VPP3-F1
#
_cell.length_a   1.000
_cell.length_b   1.000
_cell.length_c   1.000
_cell.angle_alpha   90.00
_cell.angle_beta   90.00
_cell.angle_gamma   90.00
#
_symmetry.space_group_name_H-M   'P 1'
#
loop_
_entity.id
_entity.type
_entity.pdbx_description
1 polymer ?
#
loop_
_entity_poly.entity_id
_entity_poly.type
_entity_poly.pdbx_seq_one_letter_code
_entity_poly.pdbx_strand_id
1 'polypeptide(L)'
;GNSDMSLQSVFEGCTRLQKLEVRDSPFSDKGLLSGLSYFYNMRFLWMNSCRLTMRGCRDVAQQMPDLVVEVMKDHLDDEGEMETVDKLYLYRSLAGARNDAPSFVNIL
;
A
#
# COMPACT_ATOMS: atom_id res chain seq x y z
N GLY A 1 -13.29 12.26 5.80
CA GLY A 1 -13.89 10.92 5.89
C GLY A 1 -13.09 10.15 6.91
N ASN A 2 -13.76 9.43 7.82
CA ASN A 2 -13.10 8.82 8.99
C ASN A 2 -13.07 7.29 8.91
N SER A 3 -13.23 6.74 7.71
CA SER A 3 -13.33 5.29 7.49
C SER A 3 -12.85 4.91 6.09
N ASP A 4 -12.66 3.61 5.88
CA ASP A 4 -12.30 2.99 4.60
C ASP A 4 -13.21 3.43 3.44
N MET A 5 -14.50 3.68 3.72
CA MET A 5 -15.45 4.17 2.71
C MET A 5 -14.97 5.44 2.02
N SER A 6 -14.28 6.32 2.74
CA SER A 6 -13.77 7.55 2.12
C SER A 6 -12.59 7.32 1.19
N LEU A 7 -11.74 6.33 1.47
CA LEU A 7 -10.69 5.91 0.54
C LEU A 7 -11.30 5.22 -0.69
N GLN A 8 -12.29 4.35 -0.49
CA GLN A 8 -13.05 3.73 -1.57
C GLN A 8 -13.70 4.79 -2.49
N SER A 9 -14.34 5.81 -1.91
CA SER A 9 -14.94 6.91 -2.69
C SER A 9 -13.91 7.70 -3.50
N VAL A 10 -12.66 7.81 -3.03
CA VAL A 10 -11.57 8.42 -3.82
C VAL A 10 -11.25 7.55 -5.03
N PHE A 11 -11.11 6.24 -4.85
CA PHE A 11 -10.85 5.33 -5.96
C PHE A 11 -11.98 5.33 -6.99
N GLU A 12 -13.24 5.28 -6.53
CA GLU A 12 -14.42 5.27 -7.40
C GLU A 12 -14.66 6.61 -8.10
N GLY A 13 -14.49 7.73 -7.38
CA GLY A 13 -14.81 9.07 -7.86
C GLY A 13 -13.70 9.73 -8.68
N CYS A 14 -12.44 9.41 -8.40
CA CYS A 14 -11.29 10.02 -9.09
C CYS A 14 -10.82 9.15 -10.27
N THR A 15 -11.59 9.10 -11.35
CA THR A 15 -11.30 8.25 -12.53
C THR A 15 -10.00 8.57 -13.26
N ARG A 16 -9.39 9.74 -13.01
CA ARG A 16 -8.08 10.15 -13.57
C ARG A 16 -6.97 10.11 -12.52
N LEU A 17 -7.17 9.46 -11.38
CA LEU A 17 -6.18 9.37 -10.32
C LEU A 17 -4.93 8.66 -10.84
N GLN A 18 -3.78 9.33 -10.72
CA GLN A 18 -2.49 8.79 -11.11
C GLN A 18 -1.56 8.62 -9.91
N LYS A 19 -1.76 9.41 -8.85
CA LYS A 19 -0.89 9.45 -7.68
C LYS A 19 -1.76 9.67 -6.45
N LEU A 20 -1.57 8.86 -5.43
CA LEU A 20 -2.25 9.05 -4.15
C LEU A 20 -1.23 8.89 -3.03
N GLU A 21 -1.20 9.87 -2.13
CA GLU A 21 -0.39 9.85 -0.91
C GLU A 21 -1.33 10.03 0.29
N VAL A 22 -1.30 9.08 1.21
CA VAL A 22 -2.10 9.09 2.43
C VAL A 22 -1.16 9.08 3.64
N ARG A 23 -1.46 9.94 4.62
CA ARG A 23 -0.76 10.01 5.91
C ARG A 23 -1.75 10.07 7.06
N ASP A 24 -1.39 9.46 8.17
CA ASP A 24 -2.08 9.61 9.47
C ASP A 24 -3.60 9.41 9.37
N SER A 25 -4.02 8.42 8.58
CA SER A 25 -5.41 8.21 8.21
C SER A 25 -5.92 6.86 8.71
N PRO A 26 -7.20 6.76 9.11
CA PRO A 26 -7.76 5.56 9.73
C PRO A 26 -8.10 4.45 8.71
N PHE A 27 -7.38 4.37 7.61
CA PHE A 27 -7.63 3.38 6.56
C PHE A 27 -6.97 2.05 6.90
N SER A 28 -7.77 0.99 6.80
CA SER A 28 -7.39 -0.39 7.03
C SER A 28 -7.18 -1.15 5.73
N ASP A 29 -6.86 -2.43 5.83
CA ASP A 29 -6.78 -3.34 4.69
C ASP A 29 -8.03 -3.33 3.82
N LYS A 30 -9.22 -3.12 4.39
CA LYS A 30 -10.46 -3.02 3.60
C LYS A 30 -10.43 -1.81 2.66
N GLY A 31 -9.95 -0.67 3.15
CA GLY A 31 -9.75 0.53 2.34
C GLY A 31 -8.72 0.28 1.24
N LEU A 32 -7.59 -0.34 1.59
CA LEU A 32 -6.55 -0.70 0.62
C LEU A 32 -7.09 -1.64 -0.48
N LEU A 33 -7.73 -2.73 -0.11
CA LEU A 33 -8.24 -3.75 -1.04
C LEU A 33 -9.39 -3.23 -1.91
N SER A 34 -10.10 -2.18 -1.51
CA SER A 34 -11.08 -1.51 -2.37
C SER A 34 -10.45 -0.86 -3.62
N GLY A 35 -9.14 -0.61 -3.59
CA GLY A 35 -8.38 0.01 -4.67
C GLY A 35 -7.85 -0.94 -5.75
N LEU A 36 -8.01 -2.26 -5.61
CA LEU A 36 -7.35 -3.27 -6.47
C LEU A 36 -7.58 -3.04 -7.98
N SER A 37 -8.82 -2.75 -8.39
CA SER A 37 -9.16 -2.50 -9.79
C SER A 37 -8.61 -1.17 -10.34
N TYR A 38 -8.13 -0.28 -9.46
CA TYR A 38 -7.67 1.06 -9.80
C TYR A 38 -6.15 1.18 -9.84
N PHE A 39 -5.43 0.36 -9.07
CA PHE A 39 -3.96 0.46 -8.97
C PHE A 39 -3.23 0.30 -10.30
N TYR A 40 -3.74 -0.52 -11.24
CA TYR A 40 -3.12 -0.66 -12.57
C TYR A 40 -3.14 0.62 -13.41
N ASN A 41 -4.12 1.50 -13.16
CA ASN A 41 -4.24 2.78 -13.84
C ASN A 41 -3.49 3.90 -13.12
N MET A 42 -2.95 3.64 -11.93
CA MET A 42 -2.18 4.58 -11.14
C MET A 42 -0.68 4.41 -11.38
N ARG A 43 0.06 5.50 -11.23
CA ARG A 43 1.52 5.50 -11.23
C ARG A 43 2.07 5.04 -9.88
N PHE A 44 1.48 5.50 -8.78
CA PHE A 44 1.79 4.98 -7.45
C PHE A 44 0.71 5.27 -6.40
N LEU A 45 0.74 4.48 -5.33
CA LEU A 45 0.07 4.73 -4.05
C LEU A 45 1.14 4.72 -2.95
N TRP A 46 1.12 5.74 -2.10
CA TRP A 46 1.92 5.80 -0.87
C TRP A 46 0.98 5.92 0.32
N MET A 47 1.18 5.08 1.34
CA MET A 47 0.45 5.17 2.60
C MET A 47 1.45 5.12 3.75
N ASN A 48 1.34 6.05 4.69
CA ASN A 48 2.15 6.09 5.91
C ASN A 48 1.26 6.27 7.13
N SER A 49 1.59 5.60 8.23
CA SER A 49 0.86 5.72 9.50
C SER A 49 -0.64 5.47 9.32
N CYS A 50 -0.97 4.41 8.56
CA CYS A 50 -2.32 3.90 8.36
C CYS A 50 -2.49 2.57 9.11
N ARG A 51 -3.71 2.05 9.21
CA ARG A 51 -4.01 0.79 9.93
C ARG A 51 -3.87 -0.43 9.01
N LEU A 52 -2.81 -0.44 8.21
CA LEU A 52 -2.52 -1.49 7.25
C LEU A 52 -1.81 -2.63 7.95
N THR A 53 -2.09 -3.85 7.50
CA THR A 53 -1.40 -5.04 7.98
C THR A 53 -0.47 -5.65 6.93
N MET A 54 0.53 -6.40 7.39
CA MET A 54 1.38 -7.22 6.52
C MET A 54 0.55 -8.21 5.69
N ARG A 55 -0.53 -8.75 6.26
CA ARG A 55 -1.44 -9.65 5.55
C ARG A 55 -2.16 -8.92 4.40
N GLY A 56 -2.73 -7.74 4.67
CA GLY A 56 -3.38 -6.93 3.64
C GLY A 56 -2.43 -6.57 2.49
N CYS A 57 -1.17 -6.27 2.80
CA CYS A 57 -0.15 -6.01 1.78
C CYS A 57 0.18 -7.26 0.94
N ARG A 58 0.28 -8.44 1.56
CA ARG A 58 0.45 -9.71 0.83
C ARG A 58 -0.75 -10.05 -0.05
N ASP A 59 -1.96 -9.78 0.43
CA ASP A 59 -3.20 -10.00 -0.33
C ASP A 59 -3.21 -9.14 -1.61
N VAL A 60 -2.67 -7.91 -1.56
CA VAL A 60 -2.46 -7.06 -2.74
C VAL A 60 -1.43 -7.68 -3.69
N ALA A 61 -0.25 -8.05 -3.18
CA ALA A 61 0.83 -8.63 -4.00
C ALA A 61 0.37 -9.92 -4.71
N GLN A 62 -0.39 -10.77 -4.03
CA GLN A 62 -0.91 -12.01 -4.59
C GLN A 62 -1.96 -11.77 -5.70
N GLN A 63 -2.82 -10.76 -5.54
CA GLN A 63 -3.87 -10.45 -6.53
C GLN A 63 -3.34 -9.61 -7.70
N MET A 64 -2.21 -8.93 -7.53
CA MET A 64 -1.68 -7.93 -8.46
C MET A 64 -0.18 -8.18 -8.75
N PRO A 65 0.18 -9.28 -9.44
CA PRO A 65 1.58 -9.70 -9.58
C PRO A 65 2.48 -8.74 -10.38
N ASP A 66 1.90 -7.86 -11.19
CA ASP A 66 2.65 -6.83 -11.96
C ASP A 66 2.81 -5.51 -11.18
N LEU A 67 2.33 -5.45 -9.94
CA LEU A 67 2.46 -4.32 -9.03
C LEU A 67 3.58 -4.62 -8.03
N VAL A 68 4.55 -3.71 -7.91
CA VAL A 68 5.57 -3.82 -6.87
C VAL A 68 4.97 -3.31 -5.57
N VAL A 69 5.06 -4.13 -4.53
CA VAL A 69 4.54 -3.85 -3.18
C VAL A 69 5.71 -3.72 -2.23
N GLU A 70 6.12 -2.49 -1.92
CA GLU A 70 7.19 -2.23 -0.95
C GLU A 70 6.59 -1.87 0.41
N VAL A 71 6.93 -2.68 1.42
CA VAL A 71 6.62 -2.40 2.82
C VAL A 71 7.89 -1.89 3.50
N MET A 72 7.79 -0.78 4.24
CA MET A 72 8.91 -0.23 4.99
C MET A 72 8.56 -0.13 6.46
N LYS A 73 9.51 -0.49 7.33
CA LYS A 73 9.41 -0.37 8.79
C LYS A 73 10.45 0.63 9.29
N ASP A 74 10.06 1.52 10.20
CA ASP A 74 10.97 2.49 10.84
C ASP A 74 11.74 1.86 12.00
N HIS A 75 11.17 0.84 12.65
CA HIS A 75 11.79 0.13 13.77
C HIS A 75 11.89 -1.38 13.47
N LEU A 76 13.12 -1.88 13.36
CA LEU A 76 13.40 -3.29 13.04
C LEU A 76 13.21 -4.22 14.25
N ASP A 77 13.24 -3.67 15.47
CA ASP A 77 13.32 -4.42 16.73
C ASP A 77 11.95 -4.59 17.42
N ASP A 78 10.87 -4.08 16.82
CA ASP A 78 9.52 -4.18 17.39
C ASP A 78 8.87 -5.50 16.96
N GLU A 79 9.21 -6.58 17.68
CA GLU A 79 8.54 -7.87 17.57
C GLU A 79 7.09 -7.84 18.11
N GLY A 80 6.70 -6.75 18.80
CA GLY A 80 5.46 -6.61 19.56
C GLY A 80 4.20 -6.25 18.77
N GLU A 81 4.32 -5.73 17.55
CA GLU A 81 3.20 -5.46 16.64
C GLU A 81 3.48 -6.04 15.23
N MET A 82 3.79 -7.34 15.17
CA MET A 82 4.13 -8.07 13.93
C MET A 82 3.11 -7.88 12.78
N GLU A 83 1.90 -7.39 13.05
CA GLU A 83 0.86 -7.22 12.05
C GLU A 83 0.86 -5.87 11.34
N THR A 84 1.35 -4.76 11.92
CA THR A 84 1.15 -3.41 11.33
C THR A 84 2.28 -2.98 10.39
N VAL A 85 1.93 -2.11 9.43
CA VAL A 85 2.84 -1.58 8.40
C VAL A 85 2.99 -0.07 8.57
N ASP A 86 4.23 0.41 8.77
CA ASP A 86 4.50 1.84 8.90
C ASP A 86 4.27 2.56 7.57
N LYS A 87 4.89 2.04 6.50
CA LYS A 87 4.83 2.60 5.15
C LYS A 87 4.57 1.53 4.12
N LEU A 88 3.66 1.83 3.21
CA LEU A 88 3.37 1.06 2.01
C LEU A 88 3.61 1.92 0.78
N TYR A 89 4.37 1.40 -0.17
CA TYR A 89 4.54 2.00 -1.48
C TYR A 89 4.20 0.99 -2.57
N LEU A 90 3.14 1.29 -3.33
CA LEU A 90 2.72 0.50 -4.47
C LEU A 90 3.04 1.24 -5.75
N TYR A 91 3.64 0.56 -6.72
CA TYR A 91 3.85 1.15 -8.03
C TYR A 91 3.91 0.09 -9.13
N ARG A 92 3.47 0.46 -10.32
CA ARG A 92 3.60 -0.38 -11.50
C ARG A 92 5.01 -0.26 -12.05
N SER A 93 5.64 -1.39 -12.36
CA SER A 93 6.98 -1.44 -12.96
C SER A 93 7.02 -2.43 -14.12
N LEU A 94 7.53 -2.00 -15.27
CA LEU A 94 7.84 -2.93 -16.37
C LEU A 94 9.15 -3.69 -16.14
N ALA A 95 10.01 -3.20 -15.24
CA ALA A 95 11.25 -3.84 -14.87
C ALA A 95 11.09 -4.82 -13.69
N GLY A 96 9.88 -4.91 -13.12
CA GLY A 96 9.63 -5.63 -11.88
C GLY A 96 10.20 -4.91 -10.65
N ALA A 97 10.44 -5.70 -9.59
CA ALA A 97 11.02 -5.23 -8.33
C ALA A 97 12.47 -4.74 -8.50
N ARG A 98 12.86 -3.74 -7.73
CA ARG A 98 14.24 -3.24 -7.69
C ARG A 98 15.15 -4.19 -6.91
N ASN A 99 16.44 -4.19 -7.25
CA ASN A 99 17.46 -5.05 -6.64
C ASN A 99 18.37 -4.31 -5.63
N ASP A 100 18.08 -3.04 -5.36
CA ASP A 100 18.85 -2.14 -4.49
C ASP A 100 18.08 -1.74 -3.23
N ALA A 101 17.07 -2.52 -2.85
CA ALA A 101 16.27 -2.25 -1.66
C ALA A 101 17.14 -2.31 -0.39
N PRO A 102 17.10 -1.28 0.47
CA PRO A 102 17.79 -1.32 1.75
C PRO A 102 17.10 -2.31 2.71
N SER A 103 17.77 -2.70 3.79
CA SER A 103 17.33 -3.77 4.70
C SER A 103 15.98 -3.51 5.40
N PHE A 104 15.55 -2.26 5.50
CA PHE A 104 14.27 -1.88 6.11
C PHE A 104 13.10 -1.90 5.12
N VAL A 105 13.36 -2.21 3.84
CA VAL A 105 12.35 -2.36 2.80
C VAL A 105 12.17 -3.83 2.48
N ASN A 106 10.95 -4.31 2.63
CA ASN A 106 10.53 -5.64 2.23
C ASN A 106 9.64 -5.55 0.99
N ILE A 107 10.12 -6.09 -0.13
CA ILE A 107 9.33 -6.19 -1.37
C ILE A 107 8.58 -7.52 -1.35
N LEU A 108 7.25 -7.46 -1.45
CA LEU A 108 6.36 -8.63 -1.39
C LEU A 108 6.07 -9.24 -2.76
#